data_AF-A0A454VYH4-F1
#
_entry.id   AF-A0A454VYH4-F1
#
_cell.length_a   1.000
_cell.length_b   1.000
_cell.length_c   1.000
_cell.angle_alpha   90.00
_cell.angle_beta   90.00
_cell.angle_gamma   90.00
#
_symmetry.space_group_name_H-M   'P 1'
#
loop_
_entity.id
_entity.type
_entity.pdbx_description
1 polymer ?
#
loop_
_entity_poly.entity_id
_entity_poly.type
_entity_poly.pdbx_seq_one_letter_code
_entity_poly.pdbx_strand_id
1 'polypeptide(L)'
;MTEILVQDVTGGGISTDARVIDHPAWPELKNAVEEIRAWQSADGSIDFEAEDAPARSRVELTLDRIVTAVELLSPLLPHDAAYHRALVSDLRKWAESGFAVPDFLDALLAFHPAADRVDGLQHLVLFPMYTQNGNPDRNLEAVVLRMVWPEWLADLERTRYDNPLFCGITFEDFTAGYDTNSAVLFPETIAVREAPERFTWGGIFCDREAARFRKV
;
A
#
# COMPACT_ATOMS: atom_id res chain seq x y z
N MET A 1 18.11 49.57 -16.80
CA MET A 1 19.01 48.74 -15.99
C MET A 1 18.13 47.63 -15.44
N THR A 2 18.08 46.52 -16.17
CA THR A 2 17.09 45.45 -15.97
C THR A 2 17.73 44.42 -15.05
N GLU A 3 17.32 44.41 -13.79
CA GLU A 3 17.72 43.36 -12.85
C GLU A 3 16.98 42.07 -13.21
N ILE A 4 17.73 41.10 -13.71
CA ILE A 4 17.29 39.72 -13.90
C ILE A 4 17.36 39.07 -12.52
N LEU A 5 16.21 38.84 -11.91
CA LEU A 5 16.09 38.03 -10.70
C LEU A 5 16.37 36.57 -11.10
N VAL A 6 17.57 36.09 -10.80
CA VAL A 6 17.90 34.66 -10.85
C VAL A 6 17.17 34.01 -9.67
N GLN A 7 16.15 33.19 -9.97
CA GLN A 7 15.58 32.29 -8.97
C GLN A 7 16.57 31.15 -8.74
N ASP A 8 17.12 31.14 -7.54
CA ASP A 8 17.97 30.09 -7.01
C ASP A 8 17.12 28.81 -6.84
N VAL A 9 17.54 27.73 -7.49
CA VAL A 9 16.90 26.41 -7.37
C VAL A 9 17.38 25.78 -6.07
N THR A 10 16.80 26.17 -4.95
CA THR A 10 17.02 25.51 -3.67
C THR A 10 16.03 24.35 -3.53
N GLY A 11 16.55 23.14 -3.35
CA GLY A 11 15.82 21.88 -3.26
C GLY A 11 14.54 21.96 -2.44
N GLY A 12 13.41 21.68 -3.11
CA GLY A 12 12.10 21.66 -2.49
C GLY A 12 12.03 20.55 -1.44
N GLY A 13 11.97 20.95 -0.17
CA GLY A 13 11.61 20.04 0.90
C GLY A 13 10.23 19.46 0.62
N ILE A 14 10.12 18.15 0.68
CA ILE A 14 8.84 17.44 0.53
C ILE A 14 7.99 17.81 1.76
N SER A 15 6.85 18.47 1.55
CA SER A 15 5.88 18.74 2.61
C SER A 15 5.12 17.46 2.94
N THR A 16 4.98 17.13 4.23
CA THR A 16 4.16 16.01 4.70
C THR A 16 2.66 16.20 4.42
N ASP A 17 2.24 17.41 4.05
CA ASP A 17 0.84 17.70 3.67
C ASP A 17 0.55 17.39 2.19
N ALA A 18 1.57 17.06 1.38
CA ALA A 18 1.37 16.70 -0.01
C ALA A 18 0.66 15.34 -0.13
N ARG A 19 -0.29 15.26 -1.06
CA ARG A 19 -1.05 14.02 -1.29
C ARG A 19 -0.16 13.00 -1.98
N VAL A 20 -0.17 11.76 -1.49
CA VAL A 20 0.62 10.66 -2.07
C VAL A 20 0.24 10.45 -3.53
N ILE A 21 -1.05 10.52 -3.84
CA ILE A 21 -1.58 10.27 -5.19
C ILE A 21 -1.21 11.36 -6.22
N ASP A 22 -0.83 12.56 -5.76
CA ASP A 22 -0.41 13.66 -6.64
C ASP A 22 1.10 13.58 -6.96
N HIS A 23 1.85 12.73 -6.26
CA HIS A 23 3.29 12.57 -6.47
C HIS A 23 3.57 11.73 -7.74
N PRO A 24 4.53 12.12 -8.61
CA PRO A 24 4.80 11.40 -9.86
C PRO A 24 5.20 9.92 -9.72
N ALA A 25 5.74 9.55 -8.56
CA ALA A 25 6.08 8.15 -8.28
C ALA A 25 4.85 7.25 -8.05
N TRP A 26 3.68 7.81 -7.72
CA TRP A 26 2.46 7.02 -7.52
C TRP A 26 1.96 6.33 -8.81
N PRO A 27 1.76 7.02 -9.95
CA PRO A 27 1.40 6.34 -11.18
C PRO A 27 2.47 5.35 -11.65
N GLU A 28 3.77 5.63 -11.42
CA GLU A 28 4.84 4.66 -11.71
C GLU A 28 4.73 3.39 -10.86
N LEU A 29 4.46 3.54 -9.55
CA LEU A 29 4.22 2.41 -8.65
C LEU A 29 3.04 1.56 -9.14
N LYS A 30 1.89 2.19 -9.42
CA LYS A 30 0.72 1.48 -9.93
C LYS A 30 1.03 0.72 -11.21
N ASN A 31 1.63 1.37 -12.19
CA ASN A 31 1.93 0.74 -13.47
C ASN A 31 2.88 -0.46 -13.32
N ALA A 32 3.91 -0.34 -12.48
CA ALA A 32 4.84 -1.44 -12.23
C ALA A 32 4.20 -2.59 -11.46
N VAL A 33 3.32 -2.29 -10.49
CA VAL A 33 2.52 -3.30 -9.80
C VAL A 33 1.59 -4.02 -10.78
N GLU A 34 0.82 -3.30 -11.61
CA GLU A 34 -0.04 -3.90 -12.64
C GLU A 34 0.72 -4.80 -13.62
N GLU A 35 1.95 -4.42 -13.97
CA GLU A 35 2.82 -5.23 -14.82
C GLU A 35 3.24 -6.54 -14.12
N ILE A 36 3.62 -6.50 -12.83
CA ILE A 36 3.90 -7.72 -12.04
C ILE A 36 2.65 -8.60 -11.88
N ARG A 37 1.48 -7.99 -11.61
CA ARG A 37 0.23 -8.73 -11.36
C ARG A 37 -0.11 -9.69 -12.49
N ALA A 38 0.14 -9.28 -13.73
CA ALA A 38 -0.14 -10.09 -14.93
C ALA A 38 0.71 -11.37 -15.02
N TRP A 39 1.80 -11.48 -14.26
CA TRP A 39 2.71 -12.63 -14.26
C TRP A 39 2.56 -13.53 -13.03
N GLN A 40 1.74 -13.12 -12.06
CA GLN A 40 1.58 -13.88 -10.82
C GLN A 40 0.61 -15.05 -10.99
N SER A 41 1.01 -16.20 -10.46
CA SER A 41 0.17 -17.35 -10.18
C SER A 41 -0.80 -17.07 -9.04
N ALA A 42 -1.78 -17.95 -8.82
CA ALA A 42 -2.81 -17.78 -7.79
C ALA A 42 -2.27 -17.62 -6.35
N ASP A 43 -1.10 -18.21 -6.05
CA ASP A 43 -0.44 -18.08 -4.74
C ASP A 43 0.48 -16.85 -4.62
N GLY A 44 0.60 -16.06 -5.69
CA GLY A 44 1.40 -14.86 -5.79
C GLY A 44 2.84 -15.07 -6.27
N SER A 45 3.27 -16.33 -6.49
CA SER A 45 4.55 -16.63 -7.14
C SER A 45 4.55 -16.28 -8.63
N ILE A 46 5.72 -16.26 -9.28
CA ILE A 46 5.84 -16.13 -10.73
C ILE A 46 6.45 -17.41 -11.29
N ASP A 47 5.70 -18.09 -12.16
CA ASP A 47 6.20 -19.29 -12.85
C ASP A 47 6.95 -18.90 -14.13
N PHE A 48 8.28 -19.00 -14.09
CA PHE A 48 9.14 -18.67 -15.22
C PHE A 48 9.20 -19.76 -16.30
N GLU A 49 8.62 -20.94 -16.05
CA GLU A 49 8.57 -22.05 -17.01
C GLU A 49 7.24 -22.09 -17.79
N ALA A 50 6.29 -21.20 -17.46
CA ALA A 50 5.03 -21.06 -18.17
C ALA A 50 5.23 -20.54 -19.61
N GLU A 51 4.35 -20.93 -20.53
CA GLU A 51 4.46 -20.63 -21.97
C GLU A 51 4.56 -19.12 -22.27
N ASP A 52 3.80 -18.30 -21.52
CA ASP A 52 3.76 -16.84 -21.65
C ASP A 52 4.59 -16.12 -20.57
N ALA A 53 5.52 -16.81 -19.91
CA ALA A 53 6.30 -16.25 -18.82
C ALA A 53 7.18 -15.06 -19.28
N PRO A 54 7.28 -13.98 -18.48
CA PRO A 54 8.22 -12.91 -18.75
C PRO A 54 9.67 -13.39 -18.60
N ALA A 55 10.60 -12.72 -19.28
CA ALA A 55 12.02 -12.88 -18.95
C ALA A 55 12.27 -12.44 -17.49
N ARG A 56 13.00 -13.26 -16.71
CA ARG A 56 13.32 -12.96 -15.30
C ARG A 56 13.87 -11.53 -15.10
N SER A 57 14.78 -11.09 -15.96
CA SER A 57 15.35 -9.74 -15.89
C SER A 57 14.32 -8.61 -16.04
N ARG A 58 13.21 -8.85 -16.76
CA ARG A 58 12.10 -7.90 -16.86
C ARG A 58 11.33 -7.82 -15.55
N VAL A 59 11.11 -8.94 -14.87
CA VAL A 59 10.45 -8.97 -13.57
C VAL A 59 11.29 -8.25 -12.53
N GLU A 60 12.60 -8.54 -12.48
CA GLU A 60 13.55 -7.86 -11.60
C GLU A 60 13.57 -6.34 -11.82
N LEU A 61 13.65 -5.89 -13.09
CA LEU A 61 13.59 -4.46 -13.42
C LEU A 61 12.24 -3.82 -13.02
N THR A 62 11.14 -4.55 -13.15
CA THR A 62 9.82 -4.05 -12.76
C THR A 62 9.71 -3.94 -11.24
N LEU A 63 10.27 -4.89 -10.50
CA LEU A 63 10.37 -4.83 -9.04
C LEU A 63 11.26 -3.67 -8.58
N ASP A 64 12.37 -3.40 -9.26
CA ASP A 64 13.23 -2.25 -8.96
C ASP A 64 12.48 -0.91 -9.12
N ARG A 65 11.58 -0.81 -10.10
CA ARG A 65 10.69 0.36 -10.26
C ARG A 65 9.74 0.51 -9.08
N ILE A 66 9.16 -0.60 -8.59
CA ILE A 66 8.31 -0.61 -7.40
C ILE A 66 9.09 -0.13 -6.17
N VAL A 67 10.27 -0.70 -5.92
CA VAL A 67 11.16 -0.32 -4.81
C VAL A 67 11.50 1.17 -4.88
N THR A 68 11.92 1.65 -6.05
CA THR A 68 12.27 3.06 -6.27
C THR A 68 11.06 3.96 -5.99
N ALA A 69 9.87 3.59 -6.45
CA ALA A 69 8.68 4.39 -6.21
C ALA A 69 8.28 4.43 -4.73
N VAL A 70 8.38 3.30 -4.01
CA VAL A 70 8.17 3.25 -2.55
C VAL A 70 9.17 4.16 -1.83
N GLU A 71 10.46 4.10 -2.18
CA GLU A 71 11.50 4.94 -1.60
C GLU A 71 11.27 6.44 -1.87
N LEU A 72 10.74 6.80 -3.03
CA LEU A 72 10.37 8.18 -3.39
C LEU A 72 9.11 8.69 -2.66
N LEU A 73 8.13 7.81 -2.39
CA LEU A 73 6.89 8.17 -1.69
C LEU A 73 7.06 8.17 -0.17
N SER A 74 7.95 7.35 0.38
CA SER A 74 8.16 7.17 1.82
C SER A 74 8.41 8.49 2.61
N PRO A 75 9.15 9.49 2.09
CA PRO A 75 9.32 10.78 2.77
C PRO A 75 8.02 11.56 3.03
N LEU A 76 6.96 11.31 2.25
CA LEU A 76 5.63 11.90 2.48
C LEU A 76 4.92 11.28 3.69
N LEU A 77 5.38 10.11 4.14
CA LEU A 77 4.72 9.23 5.10
C LEU A 77 5.70 8.82 6.22
N PRO A 78 6.26 9.78 6.98
CA PRO A 78 7.32 9.49 7.96
C PRO A 78 6.87 8.54 9.08
N HIS A 79 5.58 8.51 9.42
CA HIS A 79 4.99 7.59 10.38
C HIS A 79 5.08 6.12 9.94
N ASP A 80 5.09 5.87 8.64
CA ASP A 80 5.18 4.53 8.03
C ASP A 80 6.62 4.16 7.61
N ALA A 81 7.63 4.97 7.93
CA ALA A 81 8.99 4.78 7.43
C ALA A 81 9.61 3.42 7.82
N ALA A 82 9.26 2.89 9.00
CA ALA A 82 9.70 1.55 9.43
C ALA A 82 9.07 0.45 8.57
N TYR A 83 7.77 0.57 8.29
CA TYR A 83 7.05 -0.30 7.38
C TYR A 83 7.64 -0.25 5.97
N HIS A 84 7.86 0.93 5.39
CA HIS A 84 8.40 1.05 4.03
C HIS A 84 9.81 0.42 3.89
N ARG A 85 10.66 0.52 4.92
CA ARG A 85 11.96 -0.17 4.92
C ARG A 85 11.82 -1.69 4.96
N ALA A 86 10.91 -2.20 5.78
CA ALA A 86 10.63 -3.63 5.86
C ALA A 86 10.01 -4.15 4.55
N LEU A 87 9.08 -3.39 3.96
CA LEU A 87 8.49 -3.66 2.66
C LEU A 87 9.54 -3.78 1.54
N VAL A 88 10.46 -2.82 1.45
CA VAL A 88 11.56 -2.88 0.46
C VAL A 88 12.46 -4.10 0.71
N SER A 89 12.73 -4.45 1.97
CA SER A 89 13.49 -5.65 2.32
C SER A 89 12.78 -6.92 1.86
N ASP A 90 11.48 -7.06 2.12
CA ASP A 90 10.70 -8.25 1.74
C ASP A 90 10.52 -8.36 0.21
N LEU A 91 10.35 -7.24 -0.50
CA LEU A 91 10.38 -7.22 -1.98
C LEU A 91 11.71 -7.78 -2.51
N ARG A 92 12.85 -7.32 -1.97
CA ARG A 92 14.16 -7.81 -2.40
C ARG A 92 14.36 -9.30 -2.11
N LYS A 93 13.95 -9.77 -0.93
CA LYS A 93 13.98 -11.21 -0.59
C LYS A 93 13.10 -12.03 -1.53
N TRP A 94 11.97 -11.49 -1.97
CA TRP A 94 11.10 -12.16 -2.94
C TRP A 94 11.78 -12.33 -4.31
N ALA A 95 12.54 -11.34 -4.78
CA ALA A 95 13.38 -11.51 -5.98
C ALA A 95 14.53 -12.51 -5.75
N GLU A 96 15.22 -12.44 -4.61
CA GLU A 96 16.32 -13.35 -4.24
C GLU A 96 15.88 -14.82 -4.16
N SER A 97 14.64 -15.07 -3.70
CA SER A 97 14.04 -16.41 -3.70
C SER A 97 13.60 -16.88 -5.10
N GLY A 98 13.74 -16.03 -6.10
CA GLY A 98 13.36 -16.30 -7.48
C GLY A 98 11.88 -16.12 -7.76
N PHE A 99 11.22 -15.20 -7.05
CA PHE A 99 9.78 -14.95 -7.12
C PHE A 99 8.94 -16.19 -6.77
N ALA A 100 9.40 -16.96 -5.77
CA ALA A 100 8.62 -18.03 -5.16
C ALA A 100 7.36 -17.50 -4.45
N VAL A 101 6.62 -18.33 -3.71
CA VAL A 101 5.47 -17.85 -2.93
C VAL A 101 5.93 -16.71 -2.00
N PRO A 102 5.30 -15.52 -2.09
CA PRO A 102 5.77 -14.34 -1.37
C PRO A 102 5.62 -14.48 0.14
N ASP A 103 6.58 -13.90 0.87
CA ASP A 103 6.57 -13.78 2.33
C ASP A 103 6.87 -12.33 2.73
N PHE A 104 5.84 -11.62 3.20
CA PHE A 104 5.91 -10.21 3.59
C PHE A 104 5.67 -10.04 5.10
N LEU A 105 6.01 -11.05 5.91
CA LEU A 105 5.74 -11.03 7.35
C LEU A 105 6.46 -9.88 8.06
N ASP A 106 7.68 -9.52 7.65
CA ASP A 106 8.44 -8.47 8.34
C ASP A 106 7.79 -7.09 8.06
N ALA A 107 7.35 -6.85 6.83
CA ALA A 107 6.58 -5.68 6.45
C ALA A 107 5.21 -5.64 7.16
N LEU A 108 4.50 -6.78 7.22
CA LEU A 108 3.23 -6.88 7.93
C LEU A 108 3.37 -6.52 9.41
N LEU A 109 4.39 -7.06 10.07
CA LEU A 109 4.65 -6.80 11.48
C LEU A 109 5.09 -5.37 11.75
N ALA A 110 5.63 -4.65 10.76
CA ALA A 110 6.02 -3.26 10.88
C ALA A 110 4.88 -2.27 10.56
N PHE A 111 3.81 -2.71 9.91
CA PHE A 111 2.66 -1.88 9.56
C PHE A 111 1.65 -1.82 10.71
N HIS A 112 1.55 -0.65 11.35
CA HIS A 112 0.70 -0.43 12.52
C HIS A 112 -0.23 0.79 12.36
N PRO A 113 -1.18 0.78 11.41
CA PRO A 113 -2.07 1.92 11.19
C PRO A 113 -2.97 2.22 12.39
N ALA A 114 -3.22 1.23 13.25
CA ALA A 114 -4.00 1.40 14.48
C ALA A 114 -3.23 2.10 15.61
N ALA A 115 -1.90 2.25 15.51
CA ALA A 115 -1.08 2.88 16.56
C ALA A 115 -1.22 4.41 16.57
N ASP A 116 -1.50 5.03 15.42
CA ASP A 116 -1.68 6.47 15.29
C ASP A 116 -2.86 6.81 14.40
N ARG A 117 -4.06 6.84 14.99
CA ARG A 117 -5.33 7.09 14.28
C ARG A 117 -5.63 8.57 14.18
N VAL A 118 -4.79 9.30 13.47
CA VAL A 118 -5.01 10.72 13.17
C VAL A 118 -5.99 10.84 12.00
N ASP A 119 -7.04 11.64 12.16
CA ASP A 119 -7.99 11.91 11.08
C ASP A 119 -7.29 12.48 9.85
N GLY A 120 -7.58 11.94 8.68
CA GLY A 120 -6.97 12.38 7.44
C GLY A 120 -5.54 11.91 7.20
N LEU A 121 -4.95 11.12 8.11
CA LEU A 121 -3.61 10.56 7.92
C LEU A 121 -3.59 9.60 6.73
N GLN A 122 -2.64 9.82 5.82
CA GLN A 122 -2.47 9.00 4.63
C GLN A 122 -1.58 7.79 4.93
N HIS A 123 -1.82 6.68 4.27
CA HIS A 123 -0.92 5.52 4.25
C HIS A 123 -0.76 5.02 2.82
N LEU A 124 0.44 4.58 2.46
CA LEU A 124 0.70 3.78 1.27
C LEU A 124 0.76 2.33 1.72
N VAL A 125 -0.09 1.46 1.16
CA VAL A 125 -0.11 0.04 1.46
C VAL A 125 0.28 -0.73 0.21
N LEU A 126 1.25 -1.63 0.32
CA LEU A 126 1.69 -2.53 -0.75
C LEU A 126 1.92 -3.92 -0.16
N PHE A 127 1.14 -4.90 -0.61
CA PHE A 127 1.29 -6.30 -0.19
C PHE A 127 0.83 -7.27 -1.28
N PRO A 128 1.43 -8.48 -1.36
CA PRO A 128 0.83 -9.61 -2.05
C PRO A 128 -0.33 -10.16 -1.21
N MET A 129 -1.56 -9.99 -1.69
CA MET A 129 -2.76 -10.36 -0.94
C MET A 129 -3.92 -10.69 -1.86
N TYR A 130 -4.91 -11.43 -1.33
CA TYR A 130 -6.21 -11.57 -1.97
C TYR A 130 -7.18 -10.50 -1.42
N THR A 131 -8.24 -10.19 -2.15
CA THR A 131 -9.27 -9.24 -1.72
C THR A 131 -10.58 -9.96 -1.38
N GLN A 132 -11.09 -9.74 -0.15
CA GLN A 132 -12.36 -10.34 0.27
C GLN A 132 -13.50 -9.80 -0.59
N ASN A 133 -14.37 -10.69 -1.09
CA ASN A 133 -15.42 -10.37 -2.07
C ASN A 133 -14.90 -9.72 -3.37
N GLY A 134 -13.64 -9.99 -3.72
CA GLY A 134 -12.98 -9.51 -4.93
C GLY A 134 -12.20 -10.63 -5.61
N ASN A 135 -10.88 -10.47 -5.70
CA ASN A 135 -9.97 -11.42 -6.32
C ASN A 135 -9.52 -12.47 -5.28
N PRO A 136 -9.77 -13.78 -5.49
CA PRO A 136 -9.30 -14.83 -4.58
C PRO A 136 -7.79 -15.10 -4.71
N ASP A 137 -7.17 -14.71 -5.82
CA ASP A 137 -5.75 -14.92 -6.06
C ASP A 137 -4.92 -13.89 -5.29
N ARG A 138 -3.71 -14.30 -4.88
CA ARG A 138 -2.76 -13.40 -4.22
C ARG A 138 -2.01 -12.62 -5.29
N ASN A 139 -2.25 -11.33 -5.34
CA ASN A 139 -1.55 -10.42 -6.21
C ASN A 139 -0.89 -9.30 -5.41
N LEU A 140 0.23 -8.78 -5.90
CA LEU A 140 0.81 -7.56 -5.36
C LEU A 140 -0.16 -6.42 -5.67
N GLU A 141 -0.64 -5.73 -4.65
CA GLU A 141 -1.62 -4.63 -4.79
C GLU A 141 -1.12 -3.40 -4.04
N ALA A 142 -1.25 -2.23 -4.66
CA ALA A 142 -0.94 -0.94 -4.05
C ALA A 142 -2.22 -0.14 -3.78
N VAL A 143 -2.35 0.38 -2.56
CA VAL A 143 -3.49 1.19 -2.13
C VAL A 143 -2.98 2.41 -1.40
N VAL A 144 -3.40 3.61 -1.81
CA VAL A 144 -3.30 4.79 -0.96
C VAL A 144 -4.63 4.95 -0.24
N LEU A 145 -4.57 4.97 1.07
CA LEU A 145 -5.74 5.12 1.93
C LEU A 145 -5.59 6.32 2.85
N ARG A 146 -6.73 6.81 3.34
CA ARG A 146 -6.81 7.88 4.32
C ARG A 146 -7.59 7.43 5.53
N MET A 147 -7.03 7.63 6.71
CA MET A 147 -7.67 7.37 8.00
C MET A 147 -8.89 8.27 8.19
N VAL A 148 -10.00 7.70 8.65
CA VAL A 148 -11.20 8.43 9.06
C VAL A 148 -11.35 8.27 10.57
N TRP A 149 -10.87 9.26 11.29
CA TRP A 149 -10.83 9.28 12.75
C TRP A 149 -11.19 10.64 13.35
N PRO A 150 -12.35 11.21 12.99
CA PRO A 150 -12.74 12.54 13.45
C PRO A 150 -12.80 12.61 14.98
N GLU A 151 -12.69 13.82 15.52
CA GLU A 151 -12.59 14.06 16.98
C GLU A 151 -13.69 13.34 17.79
N TRP A 152 -14.94 13.33 17.31
CA TRP A 152 -16.03 12.64 17.99
C TRP A 152 -15.82 11.11 18.08
N LEU A 153 -15.16 10.50 17.09
CA LEU A 153 -14.83 9.07 17.08
C LEU A 153 -13.65 8.79 18.01
N ALA A 154 -12.63 9.64 18.00
CA ALA A 154 -11.52 9.56 18.95
C ALA A 154 -12.01 9.67 20.41
N ASP A 155 -12.96 10.57 20.67
CA ASP A 155 -13.62 10.70 21.97
C ASP A 155 -14.47 9.47 22.34
N LEU A 156 -15.17 8.89 21.36
CA LEU A 156 -15.93 7.66 21.58
C LEU A 156 -15.01 6.49 21.93
N GLU A 157 -13.90 6.32 21.21
CA GLU A 157 -12.88 5.32 21.52
C GLU A 157 -12.35 5.47 22.94
N ARG A 158 -11.94 6.68 23.32
CA ARG A 158 -11.39 6.94 24.66
C ARG A 158 -12.38 6.66 25.80
N THR A 159 -13.68 6.73 25.55
CA THR A 159 -14.70 6.72 26.61
C THR A 159 -15.64 5.52 26.61
N ARG A 160 -15.88 4.87 25.46
CA ARG A 160 -16.94 3.85 25.29
C ARG A 160 -16.64 2.75 24.26
N TYR A 161 -15.61 2.86 23.43
CA TYR A 161 -15.32 1.91 22.36
C TYR A 161 -13.97 1.22 22.62
N ASP A 162 -13.98 -0.10 22.80
CA ASP A 162 -12.86 -0.89 23.33
C ASP A 162 -12.24 -1.84 22.30
N ASN A 163 -12.59 -1.71 21.01
CA ASN A 163 -12.01 -2.53 19.97
C ASN A 163 -10.90 -1.78 19.22
N PRO A 164 -9.64 -1.82 19.70
CA PRO A 164 -8.54 -1.08 19.11
C PRO A 164 -8.08 -1.64 17.75
N LEU A 165 -8.63 -2.76 17.29
CA LEU A 165 -8.17 -3.41 16.06
C LEU A 165 -8.66 -2.68 14.81
N PHE A 166 -9.92 -2.21 14.80
CA PHE A 166 -10.51 -1.72 13.57
C PHE A 166 -10.22 -0.24 13.32
N CYS A 167 -9.83 0.07 12.09
CA CYS A 167 -9.58 1.41 11.58
C CYS A 167 -10.61 1.75 10.50
N GLY A 168 -11.28 2.89 10.64
CA GLY A 168 -12.08 3.47 9.57
C GLY A 168 -11.15 4.10 8.55
N ILE A 169 -11.26 3.71 7.29
CA ILE A 169 -10.40 4.18 6.21
C ILE A 169 -11.21 4.52 4.97
N THR A 170 -10.61 5.28 4.05
CA THR A 170 -11.19 5.60 2.74
C THR A 170 -10.14 5.45 1.65
N PHE A 171 -10.58 5.20 0.42
CA PHE A 171 -9.67 5.12 -0.72
C PHE A 171 -9.26 6.53 -1.17
N GLU A 172 -7.97 6.72 -1.43
CA GLU A 172 -7.52 7.83 -2.27
C GLU A 172 -7.31 7.40 -3.71
N ASP A 173 -6.61 6.29 -3.92
CA ASP A 173 -6.39 5.64 -5.21
C ASP A 173 -5.82 4.22 -4.99
N PHE A 174 -5.89 3.34 -5.98
CA PHE A 174 -5.51 1.93 -5.84
C PHE A 174 -5.21 1.24 -7.18
N THR A 175 -4.57 0.08 -7.11
CA THR A 175 -4.45 -0.89 -8.23
C THR A 175 -5.74 -1.71 -8.39
N ALA A 176 -5.90 -2.32 -9.57
CA ALA A 176 -7.16 -2.90 -10.01
C ALA A 176 -7.71 -4.03 -9.11
N GLY A 177 -6.91 -4.64 -8.23
CA GLY A 177 -7.42 -5.62 -7.25
C GLY A 177 -8.45 -5.07 -6.25
N TYR A 178 -8.46 -3.75 -6.04
CA TYR A 178 -9.47 -3.05 -5.24
C TYR A 178 -10.59 -2.41 -6.06
N ASP A 179 -10.56 -2.54 -7.38
CA ASP A 179 -11.71 -2.20 -8.25
C ASP A 179 -12.76 -3.34 -8.26
N THR A 180 -13.16 -3.79 -7.07
CA THR A 180 -14.00 -4.99 -6.85
C THR A 180 -15.15 -4.68 -5.87
N ASN A 181 -15.79 -5.65 -5.22
CA ASN A 181 -16.73 -5.35 -4.13
C ASN A 181 -16.07 -5.42 -2.75
N SER A 182 -14.74 -5.46 -2.69
CA SER A 182 -14.02 -5.47 -1.43
C SER A 182 -14.19 -4.15 -0.69
N ALA A 183 -14.57 -4.25 0.59
CA ALA A 183 -14.77 -3.12 1.49
C ALA A 183 -13.87 -3.21 2.73
N VAL A 184 -12.87 -4.09 2.71
CA VAL A 184 -11.95 -4.29 3.83
C VAL A 184 -10.49 -4.39 3.36
N LEU A 185 -9.57 -4.08 4.27
CA LEU A 185 -8.15 -4.37 4.15
C LEU A 185 -7.77 -5.10 5.44
N PHE A 186 -7.61 -6.42 5.36
CA PHE A 186 -7.38 -7.27 6.52
C PHE A 186 -6.01 -7.96 6.43
N PRO A 187 -5.21 -7.94 7.51
CA PRO A 187 -3.87 -8.50 7.48
C PRO A 187 -3.84 -10.01 7.21
N GLU A 188 -4.94 -10.73 7.52
CA GLU A 188 -5.11 -12.16 7.23
C GLU A 188 -5.00 -12.50 5.73
N THR A 189 -5.21 -11.52 4.84
CA THR A 189 -5.18 -11.78 3.39
C THR A 189 -3.78 -11.75 2.80
N ILE A 190 -2.81 -11.21 3.54
CA ILE A 190 -1.44 -10.98 3.10
C ILE A 190 -0.64 -12.30 3.08
N ALA A 191 0.21 -12.44 2.07
CA ALA A 191 1.11 -13.57 1.95
C ALA A 191 2.28 -13.48 2.93
N VAL A 192 2.34 -14.45 3.85
CA VAL A 192 3.33 -14.55 4.91
C VAL A 192 3.76 -16.00 5.08
N ARG A 193 5.01 -16.22 5.53
CA ARG A 193 5.53 -17.56 5.88
C ARG A 193 4.77 -18.21 7.02
N GLU A 194 4.26 -17.41 7.95
CA GLU A 194 3.55 -17.85 9.14
C GLU A 194 2.59 -16.73 9.56
N ALA A 195 1.34 -17.10 9.86
CA ALA A 195 0.36 -16.14 10.35
C ALA A 195 0.76 -15.63 11.75
N PRO A 196 0.75 -14.31 11.99
CA PRO A 196 0.96 -13.78 13.34
C PRO A 196 0.00 -14.41 14.35
N GLU A 197 0.45 -14.66 15.58
CA GLU A 197 -0.41 -15.18 16.66
C GLU A 197 -1.63 -14.28 16.92
N ARG A 198 -1.47 -12.96 16.70
CA ARG A 198 -2.51 -11.96 16.83
C ARG A 198 -2.31 -10.86 15.79
N PHE A 199 -3.40 -10.48 15.13
CA PHE A 199 -3.44 -9.29 14.29
C PHE A 199 -3.68 -8.05 15.15
N THR A 200 -3.10 -6.92 14.73
CA THR A 200 -3.14 -5.66 15.47
C THR A 200 -3.99 -4.58 14.80
N TRP A 201 -4.48 -4.86 13.59
CA TRP A 201 -5.27 -3.90 12.82
C TRP A 201 -6.23 -4.61 11.85
N GLY A 202 -7.29 -3.92 11.45
CA GLY A 202 -8.17 -4.28 10.35
C GLY A 202 -8.83 -3.03 9.77
N GLY A 203 -8.66 -2.80 8.48
CA GLY A 203 -9.20 -1.63 7.78
C GLY A 203 -10.60 -1.88 7.24
N ILE A 204 -11.51 -0.93 7.46
CA ILE A 204 -12.87 -0.93 6.90
C ILE A 204 -13.03 0.31 6.03
N PHE A 205 -13.29 0.12 4.73
CA PHE A 205 -13.47 1.22 3.78
C PHE A 205 -14.85 1.86 3.92
N CYS A 206 -14.92 2.96 4.66
CA CYS A 206 -16.15 3.68 5.00
C CYS A 206 -16.81 4.33 3.78
N ASP A 207 -16.04 4.60 2.72
CA ASP A 207 -16.49 5.27 1.52
C ASP A 207 -17.01 4.34 0.44
N ARG A 208 -16.90 3.01 0.56
CA ARG A 208 -17.27 2.09 -0.53
C ARG A 208 -18.74 2.28 -0.99
N GLU A 209 -19.69 2.20 -0.05
CA GLU A 209 -21.10 2.47 -0.38
C GLU A 209 -21.38 3.98 -0.50
N ALA A 210 -20.70 4.82 0.29
CA ALA A 210 -20.92 6.26 0.25
C ALA A 210 -20.53 6.88 -1.11
N ALA A 211 -19.49 6.35 -1.77
CA ALA A 211 -19.04 6.78 -3.08
C ALA A 211 -20.09 6.52 -4.17
N ARG A 212 -20.84 5.42 -4.07
CA ARG A 212 -21.96 5.13 -4.98
C ARG A 212 -23.08 6.16 -4.82
N PHE A 213 -23.39 6.57 -3.59
CA PHE A 213 -24.43 7.57 -3.32
C PHE A 213 -24.02 9.00 -3.71
N ARG A 214 -22.73 9.36 -3.66
CA ARG A 214 -22.23 10.66 -4.14
C ARG A 214 -22.39 10.87 -5.66
N LYS A 215 -22.61 9.80 -6.43
CA LYS A 215 -22.82 9.85 -7.88
C LYS A 215 -24.30 10.01 -8.27
N VAL A 216 -25.21 9.99 -7.30
CA VAL A 216 -26.67 10.10 -7.49
C VAL A 216 -27.13 11.53 -7.26
#